data_AF-A0A435YB11-F1
#
_entry.id   AF-A0A435YB11-F1
#
_cell.length_a   1.000
_cell.length_b   1.000
_cell.length_c   1.000
_cell.angle_alpha   90.00
_cell.angle_beta   90.00
_cell.angle_gamma   90.00
#
_symmetry.space_group_name_H-M   'P 1'
#
loop_
_entity.id
_entity.type
_entity.pdbx_description
1 polymer ?
#
loop_
_entity_poly.entity_id
_entity_poly.type
_entity_poly.pdbx_seq_one_letter_code
_entity_poly.pdbx_strand_id
1 'polypeptide(L)'
;IEDIIAESAQSEGLPLIGFRDVPVDNSSLSKAPDIVASEPFHRQIFIGRTPDITDDEEYEARLYLLRKVISGRIYAENDNKDIGAYCVSLSARTIVYKGMFLAYQVGAYYKDLKDPRFETALILVHQRFSTNTFPSWKLAHPYRMVAHNGEINTVRGNNNWMAARQASVDSELFGNNISKLWPISYDGQSDTACFDNALEFLFQGGYRLSHAMMMLIPEAWAGNKLMDADRKAFYEYHAALMEPWDGPAAVVFTDGRQIGATLDRNGLRPARYIVTDDDRVIMASEAGVLPVPEEKIVKKWRLQPGRMLLIDLEKGRIVSDEELKSEIATKHPYKTWLANTQLILEDLKPVEPRALRKDVSLLDRQQAFGYSQEDTKLLMSPMATTGQEAVGSMGTDTPISAMSDKSKLLYTYFKQNFAQVTNPPIDPIREELVMSLVSFIGPRPNIFDLVGNSRRKRLEVRQ
;
A
#
# COMPACT_ATOMS: atom_id res chain seq x y z
N ILE A 1 -8.48 -16.70 -24.09
CA ILE A 1 -7.61 -15.64 -23.47
C ILE A 1 -7.08 -14.71 -24.53
N GLU A 2 -6.39 -15.20 -25.57
CA GLU A 2 -5.89 -14.34 -26.66
C GLU A 2 -6.99 -13.54 -27.36
N ASP A 3 -8.15 -14.16 -27.61
CA ASP A 3 -9.31 -13.45 -28.17
C ASP A 3 -9.78 -12.31 -27.27
N ILE A 4 -9.90 -12.55 -25.94
CA ILE A 4 -10.25 -11.51 -24.97
C ILE A 4 -9.24 -10.35 -25.02
N ILE A 5 -7.94 -10.65 -25.15
CA ILE A 5 -6.89 -9.63 -25.26
C ILE A 5 -7.07 -8.84 -26.56
N ALA A 6 -7.24 -9.52 -27.70
CA ALA A 6 -7.40 -8.89 -29.01
C ALA A 6 -8.64 -8.01 -29.08
N GLU A 7 -9.79 -8.51 -28.62
CA GLU A 7 -11.04 -7.76 -28.55
C GLU A 7 -10.95 -6.57 -27.59
N SER A 8 -10.30 -6.73 -26.43
CA SER A 8 -10.11 -5.63 -25.48
C SER A 8 -9.19 -4.55 -26.05
N ALA A 9 -8.10 -4.93 -26.72
CA ALA A 9 -7.21 -4.00 -27.38
C ALA A 9 -7.96 -3.23 -28.48
N GLN A 10 -8.75 -3.94 -29.28
CA GLN A 10 -9.60 -3.33 -30.31
C GLN A 10 -10.64 -2.36 -29.72
N SER A 11 -11.35 -2.74 -28.65
CA SER A 11 -12.37 -1.89 -28.03
C SER A 11 -11.78 -0.64 -27.38
N GLU A 12 -10.55 -0.72 -26.87
CA GLU A 12 -9.82 0.42 -26.30
C GLU A 12 -9.02 1.20 -27.36
N GLY A 13 -9.14 0.85 -28.65
CA GLY A 13 -8.51 1.57 -29.76
C GLY A 13 -7.00 1.41 -29.85
N LEU A 14 -6.43 0.35 -29.28
CA LEU A 14 -4.99 0.08 -29.26
C LEU A 14 -4.64 -1.06 -30.25
N PRO A 15 -3.79 -0.82 -31.25
CA PRO A 15 -3.38 -1.84 -32.22
C PRO A 15 -2.67 -3.01 -31.54
N LEU A 16 -3.15 -4.23 -31.73
CA LEU A 16 -2.41 -5.45 -31.38
C LEU A 16 -1.42 -5.78 -32.50
N ILE A 17 -0.12 -5.71 -32.21
CA ILE A 17 0.95 -6.05 -33.16
C ILE A 17 1.10 -7.57 -33.25
N GLY A 18 1.03 -8.27 -32.11
CA GLY A 18 1.08 -9.72 -32.09
C GLY A 18 1.42 -10.31 -30.72
N PHE A 19 1.54 -11.62 -30.71
CA PHE A 19 1.89 -12.42 -29.54
C PHE A 19 3.26 -13.08 -29.72
N ARG A 20 3.96 -13.29 -28.61
CA ARG A 20 5.22 -14.02 -28.58
C ARG A 20 5.26 -14.97 -27.39
N ASP A 21 5.61 -16.22 -27.65
CA ASP A 21 5.93 -17.17 -26.60
C ASP A 21 7.27 -16.80 -25.97
N VAL A 22 7.30 -16.71 -24.65
CA VAL A 22 8.53 -16.38 -23.93
C VAL A 22 9.41 -17.62 -23.91
N PRO A 23 10.67 -17.54 -24.40
CA PRO A 23 11.56 -18.69 -24.43
C PRO A 23 12.03 -19.02 -23.00
N VAL A 24 11.42 -20.05 -22.41
CA VAL A 24 11.73 -20.54 -21.05
C VAL A 24 12.49 -21.88 -21.06
N ASP A 25 13.18 -22.17 -19.96
CA ASP A 25 13.82 -23.46 -19.68
C ASP A 25 13.58 -23.89 -18.24
N ASN A 26 12.64 -24.83 -18.06
CA ASN A 26 12.27 -25.36 -16.75
C ASN A 26 13.13 -26.56 -16.29
N SER A 27 14.21 -26.91 -16.99
CA SER A 27 15.04 -28.09 -16.69
C SER A 27 15.62 -28.04 -15.27
N SER A 28 15.94 -26.85 -14.77
CA SER A 28 16.50 -26.62 -13.44
C SER A 28 15.45 -26.56 -12.31
N LEU A 29 14.15 -26.56 -12.63
CA LEU A 29 13.09 -26.51 -11.64
C LEU A 29 12.80 -27.88 -11.03
N SER A 30 12.28 -27.87 -9.80
CA SER A 30 11.80 -29.09 -9.16
C SER A 30 10.76 -29.78 -10.02
N LYS A 31 10.92 -31.10 -10.19
CA LYS A 31 9.98 -31.95 -10.94
C LYS A 31 8.86 -32.52 -10.08
N ALA A 32 8.70 -32.02 -8.85
CA ALA A 32 7.56 -32.36 -8.01
C ALA A 32 6.24 -32.02 -8.73
N PRO A 33 5.24 -32.93 -8.76
CA PRO A 33 4.02 -32.75 -9.56
C PRO A 33 3.31 -31.41 -9.32
N ASP A 34 3.17 -30.99 -8.06
CA ASP A 34 2.48 -29.75 -7.69
C ASP A 34 3.21 -28.48 -8.18
N ILE A 35 4.55 -28.52 -8.24
CA ILE A 35 5.35 -27.38 -8.72
C ILE A 35 5.26 -27.29 -10.25
N VAL A 36 5.41 -28.42 -10.94
CA VAL A 36 5.29 -28.48 -12.40
C VAL A 36 3.89 -28.09 -12.85
N ALA A 37 2.84 -28.55 -12.16
CA ALA A 37 1.46 -28.19 -12.46
C ALA A 37 1.14 -26.70 -12.24
N SER A 38 1.93 -26.02 -11.39
CA SER A 38 1.76 -24.58 -11.13
C SER A 38 2.43 -23.67 -12.17
N GLU A 39 3.31 -24.22 -13.03
CA GLU A 39 4.04 -23.44 -14.03
C GLU A 39 3.07 -22.88 -15.09
N PRO A 40 2.98 -21.55 -15.25
CA PRO A 40 2.09 -20.96 -16.24
C PRO A 40 2.72 -21.01 -17.63
N PHE A 41 1.86 -20.91 -18.65
CA PHE A 41 2.31 -20.59 -19.99
C PHE A 41 2.65 -19.10 -20.08
N HIS A 42 3.89 -18.77 -20.44
CA HIS A 42 4.36 -17.38 -20.52
C HIS A 42 4.19 -16.84 -21.95
N ARG A 43 3.33 -15.83 -22.11
CA ARG A 43 3.08 -15.16 -23.39
C ARG A 43 3.23 -13.66 -23.24
N GLN A 44 3.99 -13.05 -24.16
CA GLN A 44 4.10 -11.60 -24.31
C GLN A 44 3.12 -11.12 -25.37
N ILE A 45 2.61 -9.92 -25.15
CA ILE A 45 1.75 -9.21 -26.08
C ILE A 45 2.44 -7.92 -26.50
N PHE A 46 2.37 -7.58 -27.77
CA PHE A 46 2.89 -6.33 -28.30
C PHE A 46 1.71 -5.44 -28.68
N ILE A 47 1.54 -4.36 -27.92
CA ILE A 47 0.54 -3.34 -28.18
C ILE A 47 1.24 -2.16 -28.84
N GLY A 48 0.69 -1.71 -29.96
CA GLY A 48 1.15 -0.57 -30.72
C GLY A 48 0.57 0.73 -30.19
N ARG A 49 1.36 1.79 -30.30
CA ARG A 49 0.93 3.15 -30.03
C ARG A 49 0.31 3.75 -31.28
N THR A 50 -0.89 4.32 -31.14
CA THR A 50 -1.55 5.02 -32.25
C THR A 50 -0.95 6.43 -32.45
N PRO A 51 -1.00 6.99 -33.67
CA PRO A 51 -0.40 8.30 -33.95
C PRO A 51 -1.00 9.48 -33.17
N ASP A 52 -2.23 9.35 -32.67
CA ASP A 52 -2.92 10.37 -31.85
C ASP A 52 -2.38 10.44 -30.41
N ILE A 53 -1.79 9.37 -29.90
CA ILE A 53 -1.19 9.35 -28.55
C ILE A 53 0.22 9.92 -28.66
N THR A 54 0.39 11.21 -28.43
CA THR A 54 1.72 11.87 -28.52
C THR A 54 2.47 11.94 -27.20
N ASP A 55 1.79 11.73 -26.08
CA ASP A 55 2.39 11.74 -24.74
C ASP A 55 2.62 10.31 -24.21
N ASP A 56 3.79 10.10 -23.60
CA ASP A 56 4.15 8.79 -23.04
C ASP A 56 3.33 8.48 -21.79
N GLU A 57 2.99 9.48 -20.98
CA GLU A 57 2.14 9.25 -19.79
C GLU A 57 0.72 8.84 -20.21
N GLU A 58 0.17 9.49 -21.26
CA GLU A 58 -1.09 9.05 -21.87
C GLU A 58 -1.00 7.59 -22.34
N TYR A 59 0.09 7.20 -22.99
CA TYR A 59 0.24 5.81 -23.46
C TYR A 59 0.29 4.81 -22.31
N GLU A 60 1.06 5.08 -21.25
CA GLU A 60 1.11 4.24 -20.05
C GLU A 60 -0.27 4.15 -19.36
N ALA A 61 -1.02 5.25 -19.27
CA ALA A 61 -2.37 5.25 -18.70
C ALA A 61 -3.36 4.41 -19.53
N ARG A 62 -3.23 4.43 -20.87
CA ARG A 62 -4.03 3.59 -21.78
C ARG A 62 -3.67 2.11 -21.66
N LEU A 63 -2.39 1.77 -21.49
CA LEU A 63 -1.94 0.40 -21.22
C LEU A 63 -2.43 -0.09 -19.85
N TYR A 64 -2.40 0.78 -18.82
CA TYR A 64 -2.97 0.49 -17.50
C TYR A 64 -4.46 0.17 -17.60
N LEU A 65 -5.24 1.01 -18.29
CA LEU A 65 -6.66 0.79 -18.54
C LEU A 65 -6.90 -0.53 -19.28
N LEU A 66 -6.20 -0.77 -20.39
CA LEU A 66 -6.31 -1.99 -21.18
C LEU A 66 -6.06 -3.24 -20.32
N ARG A 67 -5.01 -3.22 -19.50
CA ARG A 67 -4.71 -4.33 -18.57
C ARG A 67 -5.84 -4.59 -17.58
N LYS A 68 -6.46 -3.52 -17.04
CA LYS A 68 -7.60 -3.64 -16.12
C LYS A 68 -8.83 -4.20 -16.83
N VAL A 69 -9.13 -3.76 -18.06
CA VAL A 69 -10.20 -4.29 -18.90
C VAL A 69 -9.98 -5.77 -19.21
N ILE A 70 -8.79 -6.16 -19.65
CA ILE A 70 -8.44 -7.57 -19.93
C ILE A 70 -8.65 -8.42 -18.67
N SER A 71 -8.11 -7.98 -17.52
CA SER A 71 -8.23 -8.72 -16.26
C SER A 71 -9.69 -8.85 -15.81
N GLY A 72 -10.47 -7.76 -15.92
CA GLY A 72 -11.87 -7.74 -15.57
C GLY A 72 -12.72 -8.64 -16.47
N ARG A 73 -12.47 -8.63 -17.79
CA ARG A 73 -13.14 -9.52 -18.75
C ARG A 73 -12.82 -10.98 -18.51
N ILE A 74 -11.54 -11.32 -18.31
CA ILE A 74 -11.15 -12.70 -17.97
C ILE A 74 -11.88 -13.16 -16.71
N TYR A 75 -11.95 -12.31 -15.67
CA TYR A 75 -12.65 -12.67 -14.44
C TYR A 75 -14.15 -12.85 -14.66
N ALA A 76 -14.80 -11.90 -15.32
CA ALA A 76 -16.25 -11.90 -15.56
C ALA A 76 -16.71 -13.06 -16.47
N GLU A 77 -15.96 -13.35 -17.54
CA GLU A 77 -16.29 -14.42 -18.49
C GLU A 77 -16.00 -15.83 -17.94
N ASN A 78 -15.38 -15.93 -16.75
CA ASN A 78 -15.09 -17.20 -16.06
C ASN A 78 -15.82 -17.28 -14.70
N ASP A 79 -17.09 -16.88 -14.65
CA ASP A 79 -17.96 -16.94 -13.46
C ASP A 79 -17.38 -16.22 -12.22
N ASN A 80 -16.63 -15.13 -12.41
CA ASN A 80 -15.93 -14.42 -11.34
C ASN A 80 -14.97 -15.34 -10.56
N LYS A 81 -14.26 -16.22 -11.28
CA LYS A 81 -13.24 -17.10 -10.71
C LYS A 81 -11.87 -16.77 -11.28
N ASP A 82 -10.88 -16.92 -10.42
CA ASP A 82 -9.48 -16.85 -10.83
C ASP A 82 -9.09 -18.17 -11.52
N ILE A 83 -8.83 -18.09 -12.82
CA ILE A 83 -8.39 -19.21 -13.65
C ILE A 83 -6.86 -19.30 -13.80
N GLY A 84 -6.10 -18.52 -13.03
CA GLY A 84 -4.64 -18.47 -13.09
C GLY A 84 -4.05 -17.53 -14.15
N ALA A 85 -4.90 -16.85 -14.93
CA ALA A 85 -4.46 -15.83 -15.89
C ALA A 85 -4.06 -14.55 -15.16
N TYR A 86 -2.81 -14.11 -15.33
CA TYR A 86 -2.26 -12.96 -14.62
C TYR A 86 -1.36 -12.12 -15.52
N CYS A 87 -1.74 -10.84 -15.71
CA CYS A 87 -0.87 -9.89 -16.40
C CYS A 87 0.24 -9.41 -15.44
N VAL A 88 1.47 -9.85 -15.71
CA VAL A 88 2.66 -9.55 -14.90
C VAL A 88 3.03 -8.07 -15.00
N SER A 89 3.16 -7.55 -16.21
CA SER A 89 3.38 -6.15 -16.54
C SER A 89 2.78 -5.84 -17.92
N LEU A 90 2.29 -4.62 -18.13
CA LEU A 90 1.92 -4.10 -19.45
C LEU A 90 2.28 -2.61 -19.49
N SER A 91 3.47 -2.32 -20.01
CA SER A 91 4.09 -0.99 -20.03
C SER A 91 5.06 -0.92 -21.21
N ALA A 92 5.28 0.28 -21.74
CA ALA A 92 6.33 0.57 -22.72
C ALA A 92 7.66 0.94 -22.05
N ARG A 93 7.67 1.14 -20.73
CA ARG A 93 8.86 1.55 -19.94
C ARG A 93 9.46 0.41 -19.14
N THR A 94 8.62 -0.48 -18.64
CA THR A 94 9.05 -1.53 -17.70
C THR A 94 8.58 -2.91 -18.14
N ILE A 95 9.37 -3.93 -17.82
CA ILE A 95 9.02 -5.33 -18.02
C ILE A 95 9.47 -6.15 -16.81
N VAL A 96 8.62 -7.07 -16.35
CA VAL A 96 8.89 -7.88 -15.16
C VAL A 96 9.01 -9.35 -15.54
N TYR A 97 10.16 -9.95 -15.22
CA TYR A 97 10.41 -11.39 -15.27
C TYR A 97 10.44 -11.94 -13.85
N LYS A 98 9.46 -12.80 -13.50
CA LYS A 98 9.31 -13.33 -12.15
C LYS A 98 8.77 -14.76 -12.18
N GLY A 99 9.05 -15.54 -11.14
CA GLY A 99 8.56 -16.91 -11.07
C GLY A 99 8.86 -17.62 -9.75
N MET A 100 8.52 -18.91 -9.71
CA MET A 100 8.72 -19.78 -8.54
C MET A 100 10.03 -20.57 -8.65
N PHE A 101 11.15 -19.87 -8.51
CA PHE A 101 12.49 -20.47 -8.55
C PHE A 101 13.46 -19.75 -7.62
N LEU A 102 14.61 -20.37 -7.34
CA LEU A 102 15.67 -19.74 -6.56
C LEU A 102 16.25 -18.56 -7.34
N ALA A 103 16.71 -17.52 -6.64
CA ALA A 103 17.15 -16.27 -7.27
C ALA A 103 18.19 -16.45 -8.38
N TYR A 104 19.16 -17.36 -8.19
CA TYR A 104 20.19 -17.65 -9.20
C TYR A 104 19.67 -18.35 -10.46
N GLN A 105 18.46 -18.91 -10.42
CA GLN A 105 17.85 -19.64 -11.53
C GLN A 105 17.12 -18.72 -12.51
N VAL A 106 16.90 -17.44 -12.19
CA VAL A 106 16.13 -16.51 -13.04
C VAL A 106 16.70 -16.41 -14.46
N GLY A 107 18.01 -16.23 -14.60
CA GLY A 107 18.68 -16.17 -15.90
C GLY A 107 18.89 -17.54 -16.57
N ALA A 108 18.74 -18.64 -15.82
CA ALA A 108 18.68 -19.97 -16.40
C ALA A 108 17.29 -20.24 -17.00
N TYR A 109 16.23 -19.81 -16.33
CA TYR A 109 14.85 -20.02 -16.73
C TYR A 109 14.44 -19.13 -17.90
N TYR A 110 14.67 -17.82 -17.84
CA TYR A 110 14.30 -16.88 -18.91
C TYR A 110 15.46 -16.62 -19.85
N LYS A 111 15.38 -17.15 -21.08
CA LYS A 111 16.48 -17.03 -22.07
C LYS A 111 16.69 -15.60 -22.54
N ASP A 112 15.65 -14.77 -22.52
CA ASP A 112 15.70 -13.36 -22.91
C ASP A 112 16.70 -12.55 -22.07
N LEU A 113 16.88 -12.89 -20.78
CA LEU A 113 17.78 -12.16 -19.87
C LEU A 113 19.27 -12.35 -20.20
N LYS A 114 19.60 -13.28 -21.10
CA LYS A 114 20.97 -13.51 -21.60
C LYS A 114 21.19 -12.87 -22.97
N ASP A 115 20.15 -12.33 -23.60
CA ASP A 115 20.27 -11.68 -24.89
C ASP A 115 21.04 -10.36 -24.71
N PRO A 116 22.09 -10.08 -25.51
CA PRO A 116 22.86 -8.85 -25.39
C PRO A 116 22.05 -7.58 -25.67
N ARG A 117 20.88 -7.69 -26.32
CA ARG A 117 19.96 -6.56 -26.53
C ARG A 117 19.15 -6.21 -25.28
N PHE A 118 19.18 -7.05 -24.25
CA PHE A 118 18.46 -6.82 -22.99
C PHE A 118 19.25 -5.84 -22.11
N GLU A 119 19.28 -4.58 -22.52
CA GLU A 119 19.96 -3.48 -21.81
C GLU A 119 18.96 -2.69 -20.96
N THR A 120 19.42 -2.17 -19.83
CA THR A 120 18.58 -1.36 -18.93
C THR A 120 19.42 -0.40 -18.08
N ALA A 121 18.85 0.76 -17.77
CA ALA A 121 19.40 1.71 -16.79
C ALA A 121 18.96 1.38 -15.35
N LEU A 122 17.95 0.52 -15.17
CA LEU A 122 17.32 0.23 -13.89
C LEU A 122 17.06 -1.27 -13.73
N ILE A 123 17.38 -1.80 -12.55
CA ILE A 123 17.10 -3.19 -12.19
C ILE A 123 16.49 -3.23 -10.79
N LEU A 124 15.35 -3.91 -10.65
CA LEU A 124 14.73 -4.22 -9.37
C LEU A 124 14.63 -5.74 -9.20
N VAL A 125 15.25 -6.27 -8.15
CA VAL A 125 15.25 -7.70 -7.84
C VAL A 125 14.62 -7.92 -6.47
N HIS A 126 13.85 -8.99 -6.33
CA HIS A 126 13.27 -9.37 -5.05
C HIS A 126 13.21 -10.88 -4.89
N GLN A 127 13.57 -11.36 -3.69
CA GLN A 127 13.36 -12.74 -3.28
C GLN A 127 12.38 -12.77 -2.12
N ARG A 128 11.29 -13.52 -2.28
CA ARG A 128 10.21 -13.61 -1.28
C ARG A 128 10.40 -14.83 -0.40
N PHE A 129 10.14 -14.66 0.89
CA PHE A 129 9.90 -15.76 1.82
C PHE A 129 8.39 -15.85 2.08
N SER A 130 7.82 -17.06 2.03
CA SER A 130 6.38 -17.26 2.21
C SER A 130 6.09 -18.16 3.40
N THR A 131 5.00 -17.87 4.11
CA THR A 131 4.45 -18.71 5.17
C THR A 131 3.60 -19.86 4.63
N ASN A 132 3.31 -19.88 3.32
CA ASN A 132 2.59 -20.96 2.66
C ASN A 132 3.54 -21.87 1.86
N THR A 133 3.20 -23.16 1.82
CA THR A 133 3.93 -24.19 1.07
C THR A 133 3.42 -24.36 -0.36
N PHE A 134 2.26 -23.77 -0.70
CA PHE A 134 1.67 -23.86 -2.03
C PHE A 134 2.35 -22.88 -3.00
N PRO A 135 2.95 -23.37 -4.10
CA PRO A 135 3.63 -22.52 -5.06
C PRO A 135 2.62 -21.65 -5.82
N SER A 136 2.94 -20.36 -5.98
CA SER A 136 2.09 -19.42 -6.73
C SER A 136 2.93 -18.39 -7.47
N TRP A 137 3.02 -18.56 -8.79
CA TRP A 137 3.83 -17.72 -9.69
C TRP A 137 3.38 -16.26 -9.69
N LYS A 138 2.07 -16.01 -9.63
CA LYS A 138 1.53 -14.64 -9.63
C LYS A 138 1.96 -13.82 -8.40
N LEU A 139 2.21 -14.49 -7.27
CA LEU A 139 2.61 -13.86 -6.00
C LEU A 139 4.12 -13.62 -5.87
N ALA A 140 4.92 -14.05 -6.85
CA ALA A 140 6.32 -13.65 -6.92
C ALA A 140 6.41 -12.13 -7.14
N HIS A 141 7.50 -11.52 -6.67
CA HIS A 141 7.83 -10.12 -6.90
C HIS A 141 8.89 -10.03 -8.01
N PRO A 142 9.16 -8.83 -8.58
CA PRO A 142 8.45 -7.56 -8.37
C PRO A 142 6.99 -7.57 -8.81
N TYR A 143 6.21 -6.61 -8.31
CA TYR A 143 4.94 -6.21 -8.91
C TYR A 143 5.19 -5.10 -9.96
N ARG A 144 4.16 -4.39 -10.42
CA ARG A 144 4.31 -3.49 -11.59
C ARG A 144 5.10 -2.25 -11.25
N MET A 145 4.84 -1.70 -10.07
CA MET A 145 5.51 -0.50 -9.57
C MET A 145 6.41 -0.80 -8.38
N VAL A 146 6.14 -1.86 -7.61
CA VAL A 146 6.83 -2.07 -6.32
C VAL A 146 7.49 -3.43 -6.14
N ALA A 147 8.54 -3.44 -5.32
CA ALA A 147 8.99 -4.59 -4.56
C ALA A 147 8.98 -4.24 -3.07
N HIS A 148 8.41 -5.12 -2.26
CA HIS A 148 8.21 -4.89 -0.83
C HIS A 148 8.82 -6.02 -0.01
N ASN A 149 9.74 -5.67 0.88
CA ASN A 149 10.18 -6.54 1.96
C ASN A 149 9.46 -6.14 3.23
N GLY A 150 8.52 -6.97 3.71
CA GLY A 150 7.67 -6.59 4.81
C GLY A 150 6.31 -7.28 4.81
N GLU A 151 5.40 -6.75 5.61
CA GLU A 151 4.01 -7.20 5.73
C GLU A 151 3.13 -5.99 6.05
N ILE A 152 2.08 -5.73 5.27
CA ILE A 152 1.12 -4.65 5.54
C ILE A 152 0.02 -5.18 6.46
N ASN A 153 0.10 -4.82 7.75
CA ASN A 153 -0.80 -5.35 8.78
C ASN A 153 -2.19 -4.69 8.78
N THR A 154 -2.35 -3.59 8.05
CA THR A 154 -3.60 -2.82 7.90
C THR A 154 -4.40 -3.16 6.63
N VAL A 155 -3.90 -4.09 5.80
CA VAL A 155 -4.38 -4.37 4.44
C VAL A 155 -5.90 -4.55 4.32
N ARG A 156 -6.54 -5.26 5.26
CA ARG A 156 -8.00 -5.46 5.23
C ARG A 156 -8.76 -4.15 5.33
N GLY A 157 -8.30 -3.24 6.18
CA GLY A 157 -8.87 -1.90 6.30
C GLY A 157 -8.63 -1.09 5.04
N ASN A 158 -7.40 -1.10 4.53
CA ASN A 158 -7.04 -0.36 3.31
C ASN A 158 -7.86 -0.82 2.09
N ASN A 159 -8.03 -2.13 1.90
CA ASN A 159 -8.82 -2.68 0.80
C ASN A 159 -10.29 -2.26 0.89
N ASN A 160 -10.89 -2.32 2.09
CA ASN A 160 -12.27 -1.88 2.30
C ASN A 160 -12.43 -0.38 2.01
N TRP A 161 -11.47 0.43 2.44
CA TRP A 161 -11.49 1.87 2.17
C TRP A 161 -11.26 2.20 0.70
N MET A 162 -10.43 1.43 0.01
CA MET A 162 -10.25 1.58 -1.43
C MET A 162 -11.52 1.18 -2.19
N ALA A 163 -12.15 0.07 -1.84
CA ALA A 163 -13.44 -0.33 -2.41
C ALA A 163 -14.53 0.74 -2.17
N ALA A 164 -14.60 1.31 -0.96
CA ALA A 164 -15.55 2.37 -0.64
C ALA A 164 -15.38 3.64 -1.51
N ARG A 165 -14.17 3.91 -2.01
CA ARG A 165 -13.89 5.07 -2.90
C ARG A 165 -14.48 4.92 -4.28
N GLN A 166 -14.86 3.71 -4.71
CA GLN A 166 -15.51 3.48 -6.00
C GLN A 166 -16.73 4.39 -6.22
N ALA A 167 -17.50 4.66 -5.16
CA ALA A 167 -18.71 5.47 -5.25
C ALA A 167 -18.45 6.98 -5.35
N SER A 168 -17.27 7.45 -4.95
CA SER A 168 -16.97 8.89 -4.83
C SER A 168 -15.83 9.36 -5.73
N VAL A 169 -15.14 8.45 -6.41
CA VAL A 169 -13.99 8.80 -7.22
C VAL A 169 -14.41 9.38 -8.55
N ASP A 170 -13.71 10.44 -8.96
CA ASP A 170 -13.81 11.05 -10.26
C ASP A 170 -12.41 11.50 -10.68
N SER A 171 -12.07 11.36 -11.97
CA SER A 171 -10.74 11.71 -12.49
C SER A 171 -10.88 12.32 -13.87
N GLU A 172 -10.38 13.54 -14.05
CA GLU A 172 -10.35 14.19 -15.36
C GLU A 172 -9.54 13.38 -16.39
N LEU A 173 -8.48 12.69 -15.95
CA LEU A 173 -7.62 11.88 -16.82
C LEU A 173 -8.33 10.64 -17.36
N PHE A 174 -9.13 9.96 -16.54
CA PHE A 174 -9.85 8.76 -16.96
C PHE A 174 -11.27 9.05 -17.48
N GLY A 175 -11.89 10.16 -17.07
CA GLY A 175 -13.29 10.47 -17.34
C GLY A 175 -14.19 9.27 -17.06
N ASN A 176 -15.08 8.94 -18.01
CA ASN A 176 -16.00 7.81 -17.89
C ASN A 176 -15.29 6.44 -17.81
N ASN A 177 -14.03 6.32 -18.27
CA ASN A 177 -13.28 5.07 -18.22
C ASN A 177 -12.86 4.69 -16.79
N ILE A 178 -12.97 5.61 -15.81
CA ILE A 178 -12.64 5.29 -14.41
C ILE A 178 -13.46 4.12 -13.86
N SER A 179 -14.70 3.97 -14.35
CA SER A 179 -15.58 2.86 -13.99
C SER A 179 -15.02 1.49 -14.38
N LYS A 180 -14.24 1.41 -15.46
CA LYS A 180 -13.62 0.18 -15.97
C LYS A 180 -12.42 -0.30 -15.12
N LEU A 181 -11.93 0.53 -14.20
CA LEU A 181 -10.77 0.18 -13.36
C LEU A 181 -11.14 -0.71 -12.15
N TRP A 182 -12.42 -0.81 -11.82
CA TRP A 182 -12.88 -1.50 -10.62
C TRP A 182 -13.09 -3.01 -10.84
N PRO A 183 -12.81 -3.85 -9.83
CA PRO A 183 -12.20 -3.49 -8.55
C PRO A 183 -10.70 -3.16 -8.69
N ILE A 184 -10.18 -2.20 -7.90
CA ILE A 184 -8.75 -1.86 -7.93
C ILE A 184 -7.89 -3.08 -7.53
N SER A 185 -8.28 -3.74 -6.43
CA SER A 185 -7.69 -5.00 -5.96
C SER A 185 -8.74 -6.10 -5.94
N TYR A 186 -8.36 -7.30 -6.40
CA TYR A 186 -9.24 -8.48 -6.38
C TYR A 186 -9.07 -9.25 -5.06
N ASP A 187 -10.10 -10.00 -4.68
CA ASP A 187 -10.04 -10.87 -3.50
C ASP A 187 -8.93 -11.93 -3.65
N GLY A 188 -8.27 -12.24 -2.53
CA GLY A 188 -7.20 -13.26 -2.49
C GLY A 188 -5.83 -12.80 -2.99
N GLN A 189 -5.67 -11.52 -3.34
CA GLN A 189 -4.36 -10.94 -3.62
C GLN A 189 -3.52 -10.75 -2.35
N SER A 190 -2.19 -10.79 -2.47
CA SER A 190 -1.33 -10.49 -1.33
C SER A 190 -1.42 -9.01 -0.93
N ASP A 191 -0.98 -8.72 0.28
CA ASP A 191 -0.85 -7.37 0.81
C ASP A 191 -0.10 -6.41 -0.13
N THR A 192 1.04 -6.86 -0.66
CA THR A 192 1.87 -6.09 -1.57
C THR A 192 1.20 -5.89 -2.93
N ALA A 193 0.48 -6.89 -3.45
CA ALA A 193 -0.28 -6.72 -4.69
C ALA A 193 -1.37 -5.65 -4.53
N CYS A 194 -2.04 -5.63 -3.37
CA CYS A 194 -3.04 -4.60 -3.07
C CYS A 194 -2.41 -3.20 -3.00
N PHE A 195 -1.22 -3.10 -2.38
CA PHE A 195 -0.46 -1.84 -2.32
C PHE A 195 -0.01 -1.38 -3.71
N ASP A 196 0.52 -2.30 -4.53
CA ASP A 196 0.93 -2.03 -5.92
C ASP A 196 -0.24 -1.47 -6.74
N ASN A 197 -1.41 -2.09 -6.66
CA ASN A 197 -2.60 -1.62 -7.38
C ASN A 197 -3.04 -0.22 -6.89
N ALA A 198 -2.96 0.04 -5.57
CA ALA A 198 -3.31 1.35 -5.01
C ALA A 198 -2.32 2.43 -5.45
N LEU A 199 -1.02 2.12 -5.46
CA LEU A 199 0.02 3.04 -5.95
C LEU A 199 -0.16 3.33 -7.44
N GLU A 200 -0.37 2.30 -8.25
CA GLU A 200 -0.59 2.43 -9.70
C GLU A 200 -1.86 3.22 -9.99
N PHE A 201 -2.93 3.02 -9.21
CA PHE A 201 -4.14 3.81 -9.33
C PHE A 201 -3.90 5.30 -9.02
N LEU A 202 -3.15 5.62 -7.97
CA LEU A 202 -2.82 7.01 -7.63
C LEU A 202 -1.92 7.65 -8.70
N PHE A 203 -0.88 6.94 -9.12
CA PHE A 203 0.10 7.43 -10.10
C PHE A 203 -0.57 7.69 -11.45
N GLN A 204 -1.29 6.69 -11.99
CA GLN A 204 -1.99 6.82 -13.26
C GLN A 204 -3.16 7.81 -13.18
N GLY A 205 -3.68 8.07 -11.98
CA GLY A 205 -4.66 9.12 -11.71
C GLY A 205 -4.10 10.54 -11.56
N GLY A 206 -2.79 10.73 -11.78
CA GLY A 206 -2.15 12.05 -11.91
C GLY A 206 -1.26 12.48 -10.74
N TYR A 207 -1.12 11.65 -9.70
CA TYR A 207 -0.14 11.92 -8.65
C TYR A 207 1.28 11.63 -9.14
N ARG A 208 2.24 12.47 -8.74
CA ARG A 208 3.66 12.09 -8.85
C ARG A 208 3.93 10.86 -7.99
N LEU A 209 4.82 9.99 -8.43
CA LEU A 209 5.15 8.73 -7.75
C LEU A 209 5.52 8.94 -6.26
N SER A 210 6.40 9.90 -5.98
CA SER A 210 6.80 10.29 -4.63
C SER A 210 5.67 10.85 -3.78
N HIS A 211 4.74 11.63 -4.36
CA HIS A 211 3.55 12.14 -3.68
C HIS A 211 2.65 10.97 -3.28
N ALA A 212 2.35 10.06 -4.21
CA ALA A 212 1.53 8.87 -3.93
C ALA A 212 2.16 8.00 -2.83
N MET A 213 3.49 7.81 -2.85
CA MET A 213 4.20 7.10 -1.79
C MET A 213 4.10 7.82 -0.43
N MET A 214 4.21 9.14 -0.38
CA MET A 214 4.01 9.92 0.86
C MET A 214 2.57 9.87 1.39
N MET A 215 1.58 9.60 0.53
CA MET A 215 0.18 9.39 0.95
C MET A 215 -0.04 7.98 1.50
N LEU A 216 0.52 6.96 0.85
CA LEU A 216 0.34 5.56 1.24
C LEU A 216 1.18 5.19 2.47
N ILE A 217 2.44 5.64 2.53
CA ILE A 217 3.38 5.42 3.63
C ILE A 217 3.82 6.78 4.20
N PRO A 218 2.94 7.49 4.92
CA PRO A 218 3.27 8.78 5.50
C PRO A 218 4.23 8.64 6.69
N GLU A 219 5.07 9.66 6.88
CA GLU A 219 5.88 9.81 8.10
C GLU A 219 4.99 9.91 9.35
N ALA A 220 5.55 9.57 10.51
CA ALA A 220 4.95 9.90 11.80
C ALA A 220 4.95 11.44 12.00
N TRP A 221 3.85 12.07 11.61
CA TRP A 221 3.67 13.53 11.65
C TRP A 221 2.90 13.99 12.89
N ALA A 222 1.99 13.16 13.40
CA ALA A 222 1.21 13.45 14.60
C ALA A 222 2.14 13.52 15.81
N GLY A 223 2.17 14.66 16.51
CA GLY A 223 3.04 14.85 17.69
C GLY A 223 4.51 15.18 17.39
N ASN A 224 4.97 15.14 16.14
CA ASN A 224 6.36 15.46 15.80
C ASN A 224 6.62 16.98 15.81
N LYS A 225 7.28 17.47 16.87
CA LYS A 225 7.59 18.90 17.06
C LYS A 225 8.77 19.39 16.20
N LEU A 226 9.57 18.49 15.64
CA LEU A 226 10.74 18.81 14.81
C LEU A 226 10.41 18.85 13.31
N MET A 227 9.22 18.41 12.93
CA MET A 227 8.79 18.43 11.53
C MET A 227 8.49 19.85 11.07
N ASP A 228 8.94 20.19 9.87
CA ASP A 228 8.60 21.44 9.21
C ASP A 228 7.07 21.62 9.11
N ALA A 229 6.61 22.86 9.27
CA ALA A 229 5.19 23.17 9.36
C ALA A 229 4.43 22.95 8.03
N ASP A 230 5.07 23.17 6.87
CA ASP A 230 4.44 22.89 5.57
C ASP A 230 4.37 21.39 5.34
N ARG A 231 5.42 20.65 5.71
CA ARG A 231 5.41 19.18 5.65
C ARG A 231 4.35 18.57 6.56
N LYS A 232 4.19 19.08 7.78
CA LYS A 232 3.14 18.63 8.70
C LYS A 232 1.75 18.90 8.11
N ALA A 233 1.52 20.10 7.56
CA ALA A 233 0.26 20.46 6.91
C ALA A 233 -0.05 19.57 5.70
N PHE A 234 0.96 19.20 4.91
CA PHE A 234 0.80 18.22 3.84
C PHE A 234 0.27 16.88 4.37
N TYR A 235 0.90 16.29 5.38
CA TYR A 235 0.48 14.99 5.90
C TYR A 235 -0.91 15.03 6.56
N GLU A 236 -1.18 16.08 7.33
CA GLU A 236 -2.48 16.30 7.98
C GLU A 236 -3.61 16.50 6.95
N TYR A 237 -3.33 17.17 5.83
CA TYR A 237 -4.29 17.28 4.74
C TYR A 237 -4.63 15.91 4.14
N HIS A 238 -3.61 15.10 3.85
CA HIS A 238 -3.75 13.80 3.20
C HIS A 238 -4.24 12.69 4.13
N ALA A 239 -4.07 12.80 5.44
CA ALA A 239 -4.57 11.81 6.42
C ALA A 239 -6.11 11.62 6.34
N ALA A 240 -6.84 12.64 5.90
CA ALA A 240 -8.28 12.53 5.65
C ALA A 240 -8.63 11.90 4.29
N LEU A 241 -7.68 11.89 3.34
CA LEU A 241 -7.84 11.38 1.97
C LEU A 241 -7.40 9.92 1.83
N MET A 242 -6.31 9.54 2.48
CA MET A 242 -5.73 8.21 2.42
C MET A 242 -5.29 7.80 3.82
N GLU A 243 -5.84 6.69 4.30
CA GLU A 243 -5.35 6.04 5.50
C GLU A 243 -4.01 5.34 5.23
N PRO A 244 -3.07 5.34 6.19
CA PRO A 244 -1.77 4.71 6.02
C PRO A 244 -1.88 3.22 5.69
N TRP A 245 -1.02 2.75 4.80
CA TRP A 245 -0.74 1.34 4.56
C TRP A 245 0.43 0.93 5.44
N ASP A 246 0.09 0.57 6.67
CA ASP A 246 1.03 0.39 7.78
C ASP A 246 1.46 -1.07 7.96
N GLY A 247 2.58 -1.25 8.64
CA GLY A 247 3.29 -2.51 8.86
C GLY A 247 4.78 -2.39 8.53
N PRO A 248 5.61 -3.36 8.94
CA PRO A 248 7.04 -3.36 8.59
C PRO A 248 7.19 -3.33 7.07
N ALA A 249 7.90 -2.35 6.53
CA ALA A 249 8.03 -2.21 5.09
C ALA A 249 9.37 -1.57 4.72
N ALA A 250 10.12 -2.25 3.84
CA ALA A 250 11.08 -1.61 2.96
C ALA A 250 10.54 -1.75 1.54
N VAL A 251 10.09 -0.64 0.97
CA VAL A 251 9.45 -0.59 -0.34
C VAL A 251 10.38 0.10 -1.31
N VAL A 252 10.71 -0.59 -2.40
CA VAL A 252 11.36 -0.01 -3.57
C VAL A 252 10.30 0.12 -4.65
N PHE A 253 10.25 1.28 -5.31
CA PHE A 253 9.19 1.62 -6.25
C PHE A 253 9.76 2.34 -7.48
N THR A 254 9.11 2.18 -8.63
CA THR A 254 9.53 2.80 -9.90
C THR A 254 8.37 2.96 -10.88
N ASP A 255 8.47 3.97 -11.75
CA ASP A 255 7.66 4.17 -12.95
C ASP A 255 8.47 3.95 -14.26
N GLY A 256 9.71 3.45 -14.14
CA GLY A 256 10.67 3.28 -15.24
C GLY A 256 11.53 4.51 -15.53
N ARG A 257 11.18 5.71 -15.02
CA ARG A 257 11.96 6.95 -15.17
C ARG A 257 12.61 7.39 -13.86
N GLN A 258 11.97 7.08 -12.75
CA GLN A 258 12.47 7.29 -11.41
C GLN A 258 12.46 5.96 -10.65
N ILE A 259 13.44 5.77 -9.78
CA ILE A 259 13.43 4.68 -8.79
C ILE A 259 13.62 5.25 -7.41
N GLY A 260 12.75 4.85 -6.49
CA GLY A 260 12.84 5.27 -5.12
C GLY A 260 12.74 4.12 -4.15
N ALA A 261 13.13 4.40 -2.92
CA ALA A 261 12.95 3.50 -1.80
C ALA A 261 12.53 4.28 -0.56
N THR A 262 11.61 3.72 0.20
CA THR A 262 11.17 4.26 1.49
C THR A 262 11.01 3.14 2.50
N LEU A 263 11.10 3.49 3.78
CA LEU A 263 10.77 2.59 4.88
C LEU A 263 9.41 2.97 5.45
N ASP A 264 8.80 2.04 6.17
CA ASP A 264 7.68 2.33 7.05
C ASP A 264 8.07 3.40 8.10
N ARG A 265 7.04 3.98 8.74
CA ARG A 265 7.22 5.06 9.71
C ARG A 265 8.12 4.72 10.89
N ASN A 266 8.28 3.43 11.21
CA ASN A 266 9.09 2.92 12.32
C ASN A 266 10.46 2.41 11.83
N GLY A 267 10.63 2.22 10.52
CA GLY A 267 11.84 1.67 9.90
C GLY A 267 12.15 0.26 10.38
N LEU A 268 11.15 -0.62 10.36
CA LEU A 268 11.23 -1.98 10.90
C LEU A 268 11.99 -2.94 9.98
N ARG A 269 12.38 -2.49 8.78
CA ARG A 269 13.12 -3.27 7.79
C ARG A 269 14.41 -2.58 7.37
N PRO A 270 15.50 -3.34 7.14
CA PRO A 270 16.77 -2.76 6.76
C PRO A 270 16.79 -2.41 5.27
N ALA A 271 17.40 -1.25 4.96
CA ALA A 271 17.75 -0.86 3.60
C ALA A 271 19.08 -0.09 3.64
N ARG A 272 20.07 -0.58 2.90
CA ARG A 272 21.40 0.02 2.79
C ARG A 272 21.72 0.27 1.33
N TYR A 273 22.40 1.36 1.05
CA TYR A 273 22.84 1.66 -0.31
C TYR A 273 24.26 2.20 -0.34
N ILE A 274 24.89 2.00 -1.49
CA ILE A 274 26.18 2.57 -1.84
C ILE A 274 26.07 3.36 -3.14
N VAL A 275 26.91 4.38 -3.28
CA VAL A 275 27.09 5.15 -4.51
C VAL A 275 28.54 5.00 -4.93
N THR A 276 28.76 4.64 -6.20
CA THR A 276 30.09 4.49 -6.78
C THR A 276 30.51 5.72 -7.58
N ASP A 277 31.79 5.80 -7.92
CA ASP A 277 32.39 6.84 -8.76
C ASP A 277 32.02 6.72 -10.25
N ASP A 278 31.48 5.57 -10.66
CA ASP A 278 30.90 5.29 -11.98
C ASP A 278 29.36 5.40 -12.02
N ASP A 279 28.81 6.29 -11.19
CA ASP A 279 27.38 6.69 -11.14
C ASP A 279 26.38 5.56 -10.86
N ARG A 280 26.82 4.42 -10.30
CA ARG A 280 25.91 3.36 -9.89
C ARG A 280 25.42 3.58 -8.47
N VAL A 281 24.11 3.42 -8.28
CA VAL A 281 23.47 3.35 -6.97
C VAL A 281 22.98 1.94 -6.73
N ILE A 282 23.57 1.27 -5.74
CA ILE A 282 23.24 -0.12 -5.40
C ILE A 282 22.59 -0.12 -4.03
N MET A 283 21.31 -0.48 -3.97
CA MET A 283 20.57 -0.66 -2.73
C MET A 283 20.20 -2.14 -2.51
N ALA A 284 20.33 -2.61 -1.28
CA ALA A 284 19.86 -3.92 -0.87
C ALA A 284 19.45 -3.92 0.62
N SER A 285 18.73 -4.97 1.04
CA SER A 285 18.39 -5.18 2.45
C SER A 285 19.63 -5.40 3.34
N GLU A 286 20.71 -5.91 2.75
CA GLU A 286 21.99 -6.17 3.40
C GLU A 286 23.14 -5.49 2.66
N ALA A 287 24.24 -5.23 3.37
CA ALA A 287 25.46 -4.74 2.73
C ALA A 287 26.26 -5.92 2.15
N GLY A 288 26.97 -5.72 1.04
CA GLY A 288 27.85 -6.73 0.46
C GLY A 288 27.16 -7.75 -0.48
N VAL A 289 25.93 -7.48 -0.93
CA VAL A 289 25.20 -8.36 -1.85
C VAL A 289 25.85 -8.43 -3.24
N LEU A 290 26.50 -7.35 -3.68
CA LEU A 290 27.29 -7.30 -4.91
C LEU A 290 28.75 -6.98 -4.57
N PRO A 291 29.72 -7.64 -5.23
CA PRO A 291 31.13 -7.29 -5.08
C PRO A 291 31.40 -5.94 -5.74
N VAL A 292 31.72 -4.93 -4.93
CA VAL A 292 32.11 -3.58 -5.38
C VAL A 292 33.45 -3.24 -4.74
N PRO A 293 34.49 -2.90 -5.53
CA PRO A 293 35.78 -2.48 -4.98
C PRO A 293 35.63 -1.26 -4.08
N GLU A 294 36.26 -1.29 -2.90
CA GLU A 294 36.07 -0.27 -1.86
C GLU A 294 36.53 1.11 -2.34
N GLU A 295 37.58 1.16 -3.17
CA GLU A 295 38.14 2.37 -3.76
C GLU A 295 37.18 3.10 -4.72
N LYS A 296 36.17 2.39 -5.25
CA LYS A 296 35.14 2.98 -6.11
C LYS A 296 33.97 3.55 -5.33
N ILE A 297 33.86 3.30 -4.03
CA ILE A 297 32.69 3.67 -3.24
C ILE A 297 32.84 5.10 -2.73
N VAL A 298 32.00 6.00 -3.25
CA VAL A 298 31.96 7.42 -2.85
C VAL A 298 31.10 7.63 -1.60
N LYS A 299 30.04 6.82 -1.43
CA LYS A 299 29.12 6.93 -0.28
C LYS A 299 28.59 5.58 0.14
N LYS A 300 28.52 5.36 1.46
CA LYS A 300 27.77 4.27 2.10
C LYS A 300 26.74 4.85 3.04
N TRP A 301 25.50 4.39 2.97
CA TRP A 301 24.44 4.91 3.82
C TRP A 301 23.34 3.87 4.11
N ARG A 302 22.47 4.20 5.07
CA ARG A 302 21.26 3.42 5.40
C ARG A 302 20.02 4.30 5.29
N LEU A 303 18.93 3.74 4.79
CA LEU A 303 17.65 4.43 4.80
C LEU A 303 17.14 4.54 6.24
N GLN A 304 16.58 5.69 6.59
CA GLN A 304 16.07 5.98 7.94
C GLN A 304 14.54 5.97 7.92
N PRO A 305 13.88 5.67 9.06
CA PRO A 305 12.43 5.78 9.18
C PRO A 305 11.94 7.12 8.64
N GLY A 306 10.90 7.06 7.82
CA GLY A 306 10.30 8.24 7.20
C GLY A 306 11.12 8.90 6.10
N ARG A 307 12.37 8.53 5.82
CA ARG A 307 13.15 9.10 4.70
C ARG A 307 12.94 8.34 3.39
N MET A 308 13.09 9.04 2.28
CA MET A 308 13.00 8.51 0.92
C MET A 308 14.35 8.69 0.20
N LEU A 309 14.82 7.63 -0.43
CA LEU A 309 15.84 7.69 -1.47
C LEU A 309 15.11 7.80 -2.80
N LEU A 310 15.44 8.76 -3.65
CA LEU A 310 14.89 8.87 -5.00
C LEU A 310 16.02 9.15 -5.99
N ILE A 311 16.08 8.37 -7.05
CA ILE A 311 16.97 8.56 -8.19
C ILE A 311 16.10 8.90 -9.39
N ASP A 312 16.39 10.04 -10.00
CA ASP A 312 15.70 10.53 -11.20
C ASP A 312 16.62 10.30 -12.40
N LEU A 313 16.26 9.35 -13.28
CA LEU A 313 17.09 8.96 -14.43
C LEU A 313 17.05 10.01 -15.53
N GLU A 314 15.97 10.78 -15.65
CA GLU A 314 15.86 11.88 -16.62
C GLU A 314 16.77 13.04 -16.22
N LYS A 315 16.87 13.33 -14.91
CA LYS A 315 17.79 14.35 -14.37
C LYS A 315 19.21 13.83 -14.12
N GLY A 316 19.42 12.52 -14.19
CA GLY A 316 20.71 11.88 -13.93
C GLY A 316 21.24 12.12 -12.51
N ARG A 317 20.38 12.20 -11.48
CA ARG A 317 20.83 12.49 -10.11
C ARG A 317 19.98 11.85 -9.02
N ILE A 318 20.58 11.74 -7.83
CA ILE A 318 19.88 11.45 -6.58
C ILE A 318 19.19 12.74 -6.11
N VAL A 319 17.88 12.66 -5.87
CA VAL A 319 17.07 13.73 -5.27
C VAL A 319 17.06 13.54 -3.76
N SER A 320 17.39 14.59 -3.01
CA SER A 320 17.42 14.48 -1.54
C SER A 320 16.00 14.42 -0.95
N ASP A 321 15.85 13.73 0.20
CA ASP A 321 14.57 13.64 0.92
C ASP A 321 13.98 15.02 1.25
N GLU A 322 14.85 15.96 1.64
CA GLU A 322 14.44 17.31 2.03
C GLU A 322 13.93 18.10 0.83
N GLU A 323 14.69 18.11 -0.27
CA GLU A 323 14.28 18.74 -1.53
C GLU A 323 12.94 18.19 -2.02
N LEU A 324 12.84 16.86 -2.11
CA LEU A 324 11.66 16.17 -2.62
C LEU A 324 10.40 16.52 -1.83
N LYS A 325 10.47 16.42 -0.51
CA LYS A 325 9.32 16.64 0.35
C LYS A 325 8.99 18.11 0.50
N SER A 326 9.99 18.99 0.46
CA SER A 326 9.76 20.44 0.45
C SER A 326 9.00 20.85 -0.81
N GLU A 327 9.41 20.35 -1.98
CA GLU A 327 8.72 20.60 -3.25
C GLU A 327 7.25 20.13 -3.19
N ILE A 328 7.00 18.93 -2.68
CA ILE A 328 5.64 18.37 -2.59
C ILE A 328 4.78 19.11 -1.56
N ALA A 329 5.34 19.38 -0.38
CA ALA A 329 4.62 20.03 0.72
C ALA A 329 4.31 21.52 0.44
N THR A 330 5.09 22.18 -0.42
CA THR A 330 4.88 23.59 -0.79
C THR A 330 4.13 23.77 -2.11
N LYS A 331 3.86 22.69 -2.86
CA LYS A 331 3.14 22.74 -4.15
C LYS A 331 1.74 23.36 -4.04
N HIS A 332 1.08 23.16 -2.90
CA HIS A 332 -0.24 23.71 -2.62
C HIS A 332 -0.27 24.36 -1.22
N PRO A 333 -1.16 25.33 -0.96
CA PRO A 333 -1.23 26.01 0.33
C PRO A 333 -1.99 25.17 1.37
N TYR A 334 -1.46 24.00 1.72
CA TYR A 334 -2.14 23.04 2.61
C TYR A 334 -2.50 23.64 3.97
N LYS A 335 -1.65 24.50 4.53
CA LYS A 335 -1.96 25.24 5.77
C LYS A 335 -3.26 26.04 5.67
N THR A 336 -3.42 26.78 4.57
CA THR A 336 -4.63 27.56 4.30
C THR A 336 -5.83 26.65 4.07
N TRP A 337 -5.65 25.56 3.33
CA TRP A 337 -6.72 24.58 3.10
C TRP A 337 -7.20 23.94 4.40
N LEU A 338 -6.30 23.56 5.30
CA LEU A 338 -6.63 23.05 6.63
C LEU A 338 -7.39 24.10 7.44
N ALA A 339 -6.86 25.33 7.56
CA ALA A 339 -7.52 26.41 8.30
C ALA A 339 -8.95 26.71 7.82
N ASN A 340 -9.24 26.51 6.53
CA ASN A 340 -10.56 26.75 5.95
C ASN A 340 -11.54 25.57 6.15
N THR A 341 -11.04 24.34 6.27
CA THR A 341 -11.85 23.11 6.21
C THR A 341 -11.94 22.37 7.52
N GLN A 342 -10.93 22.46 8.37
CA GLN A 342 -10.82 21.70 9.59
C GLN A 342 -11.55 22.41 10.73
N LEU A 343 -12.46 21.69 11.37
CA LEU A 343 -13.06 22.07 12.63
C LEU A 343 -12.48 21.13 13.69
N ILE A 344 -11.64 21.63 14.58
CA ILE A 344 -11.08 20.86 15.69
C ILE A 344 -12.11 20.91 16.83
N LEU A 345 -12.66 19.75 17.21
CA LEU A 345 -13.77 19.68 18.17
C LEU A 345 -13.39 20.31 19.52
N GLU A 346 -12.15 20.11 19.96
CA GLU A 346 -11.61 20.60 21.22
C GLU A 346 -11.48 22.13 21.26
N ASP A 347 -11.39 22.78 20.10
CA ASP A 347 -11.33 24.24 19.97
C ASP A 347 -12.73 24.89 19.90
N LEU A 348 -13.79 24.08 19.74
CA LEU A 348 -15.16 24.58 19.73
C LEU A 348 -15.62 24.92 21.16
N LYS A 349 -16.54 25.90 21.25
CA LYS A 349 -17.10 26.32 22.53
C LYS A 349 -17.77 25.13 23.23
N PRO A 350 -17.48 24.87 24.51
CA PRO A 350 -18.20 23.88 25.28
C PRO A 350 -19.70 24.16 25.23
N VAL A 351 -20.48 23.10 25.02
CA VAL A 351 -21.94 23.17 25.10
C VAL A 351 -22.37 22.58 26.44
N GLU A 352 -23.36 23.21 27.07
CA GLU A 352 -23.95 22.67 28.30
C GLU A 352 -24.46 21.25 28.04
N PRO A 353 -24.02 20.25 28.83
CA PRO A 353 -24.46 18.89 28.64
C PRO A 353 -25.97 18.81 28.85
N ARG A 354 -26.66 18.15 27.93
CA ARG A 354 -28.11 17.95 28.03
C ARG A 354 -28.41 17.26 29.36
N ALA A 355 -29.42 17.77 30.08
CA ALA A 355 -29.88 17.16 31.32
C ALA A 355 -30.14 15.65 31.12
N LEU A 356 -29.59 14.84 32.02
CA LEU A 356 -29.77 13.39 31.99
C LEU A 356 -31.26 13.05 32.03
N ARG A 357 -31.70 12.14 31.16
CA ARG A 357 -33.03 11.55 31.28
C ARG A 357 -33.07 10.71 32.56
N LYS A 358 -34.10 10.96 33.38
CA LYS A 358 -34.37 10.31 34.68
C LYS A 358 -35.65 9.46 34.65
N ASP A 359 -36.14 9.16 33.45
CA ASP A 359 -37.30 8.32 33.17
C ASP A 359 -37.09 6.85 33.60
N VAL A 360 -35.85 6.38 33.60
CA VAL A 360 -35.47 5.04 34.06
C VAL A 360 -34.35 5.14 35.09
N SER A 361 -34.40 4.32 36.14
CA SER A 361 -33.35 4.29 37.15
C SER A 361 -31.99 3.88 36.55
N LEU A 362 -30.88 4.24 37.20
CA LEU A 362 -29.56 3.84 36.73
C LEU A 362 -29.37 2.32 36.80
N LEU A 363 -29.87 1.69 37.87
CA LEU A 363 -29.74 0.26 38.09
C LEU A 363 -30.46 -0.56 37.01
N ASP A 364 -31.68 -0.16 36.64
CA ASP A 364 -32.44 -0.86 35.59
C ASP A 364 -31.71 -0.76 34.23
N ARG A 365 -31.12 0.40 33.93
CA ARG A 365 -30.30 0.59 32.72
C ARG A 365 -29.05 -0.28 32.73
N GLN A 366 -28.34 -0.31 33.86
CA GLN A 366 -27.15 -1.16 34.04
C GLN A 366 -27.50 -2.64 33.83
N GLN A 367 -28.59 -3.12 34.45
CA GLN A 367 -29.05 -4.50 34.28
C GLN A 367 -29.46 -4.80 32.84
N ALA A 368 -30.15 -3.88 32.17
CA ALA A 368 -30.55 -4.04 30.77
C ALA A 368 -29.34 -4.17 29.81
N PHE A 369 -28.24 -3.46 30.10
CA PHE A 369 -26.99 -3.55 29.34
C PHE A 369 -26.00 -4.59 29.90
N GLY A 370 -26.41 -5.40 30.88
CA GLY A 370 -25.60 -6.50 31.41
C GLY A 370 -24.43 -6.08 32.30
N TYR A 371 -24.42 -4.85 32.83
CA TYR A 371 -23.41 -4.42 33.80
C TYR A 371 -23.55 -5.20 35.11
N SER A 372 -22.41 -5.66 35.63
CA SER A 372 -22.28 -6.34 36.90
C SER A 372 -21.59 -5.47 37.97
N GLN A 373 -21.61 -5.94 39.21
CA GLN A 373 -20.83 -5.32 40.28
C GLN A 373 -19.32 -5.42 40.01
N GLU A 374 -18.86 -6.46 39.31
CA GLU A 374 -17.46 -6.61 38.94
C GLU A 374 -17.05 -5.57 37.88
N ASP A 375 -17.89 -5.33 36.88
CA ASP A 375 -17.62 -4.30 35.86
C ASP A 375 -17.44 -2.92 36.50
N THR A 376 -18.33 -2.56 37.42
CA THR A 376 -18.30 -1.24 38.07
C THR A 376 -17.18 -1.12 39.11
N LYS A 377 -16.99 -2.13 39.96
CA LYS A 377 -16.04 -2.07 41.08
C LYS A 377 -14.61 -2.41 40.68
N LEU A 378 -14.41 -3.38 39.79
CA LEU A 378 -13.09 -3.89 39.43
C LEU A 378 -12.56 -3.25 38.15
N LEU A 379 -13.41 -3.12 37.11
CA LEU A 379 -12.96 -2.63 35.80
C LEU A 379 -13.05 -1.10 35.69
N MET A 380 -14.20 -0.51 36.04
CA MET A 380 -14.43 0.93 35.88
C MET A 380 -13.76 1.81 36.94
N SER A 381 -13.69 1.34 38.20
CA SER A 381 -13.12 2.14 39.29
C SER A 381 -11.66 2.55 39.05
N PRO A 382 -10.74 1.68 38.59
CA PRO A 382 -9.39 2.09 38.22
C PRO A 382 -9.38 3.15 37.11
N MET A 383 -10.13 2.94 36.03
CA MET A 383 -10.20 3.89 34.91
C MET A 383 -10.63 5.30 35.37
N ALA A 384 -11.60 5.39 36.28
CA ALA A 384 -12.08 6.67 36.78
C ALA A 384 -11.14 7.35 37.79
N THR A 385 -10.38 6.57 38.57
CA THR A 385 -9.55 7.09 39.68
C THR A 385 -8.10 7.34 39.28
N THR A 386 -7.51 6.48 38.45
CA THR A 386 -6.10 6.54 38.05
C THR A 386 -5.90 6.83 36.56
N GLY A 387 -6.96 6.79 35.75
CA GLY A 387 -6.86 6.92 34.30
C GLY A 387 -6.22 5.71 33.61
N GLN A 388 -6.15 4.57 34.30
CA GLN A 388 -5.56 3.34 33.77
C GLN A 388 -6.58 2.20 33.79
N GLU A 389 -6.43 1.26 32.85
CA GLU A 389 -7.23 0.03 32.86
C GLU A 389 -6.90 -0.86 34.06
N ALA A 390 -7.84 -1.73 34.40
CA ALA A 390 -7.67 -2.65 35.53
C ALA A 390 -6.62 -3.73 35.22
N VAL A 391 -5.66 -3.93 36.13
CA VAL A 391 -4.65 -4.99 36.04
C VAL A 391 -5.09 -6.20 36.88
N GLY A 392 -4.99 -7.39 36.30
CA GLY A 392 -5.26 -8.67 36.94
C GLY A 392 -4.14 -9.69 36.71
N SER A 393 -4.33 -10.92 37.19
CA SER A 393 -3.42 -12.05 36.98
C SER A 393 -4.21 -13.35 36.79
N MET A 394 -3.50 -14.45 36.49
CA MET A 394 -4.06 -15.76 36.09
C MET A 394 -4.72 -15.76 34.70
N GLY A 395 -5.01 -16.96 34.19
CA GLY A 395 -5.72 -17.14 32.91
C GLY A 395 -7.24 -17.00 33.06
N THR A 396 -7.94 -16.78 31.94
CA THR A 396 -9.40 -16.85 31.90
C THR A 396 -9.85 -18.31 31.96
N ASP A 397 -10.51 -18.72 33.04
CA ASP A 397 -11.08 -20.06 33.25
C ASP A 397 -12.59 -20.12 32.95
N THR A 398 -13.20 -19.00 32.56
CA THR A 398 -14.63 -18.95 32.21
C THR A 398 -14.90 -19.59 30.84
N PRO A 399 -16.08 -20.19 30.61
CA PRO A 399 -16.46 -20.71 29.29
C PRO A 399 -16.38 -19.64 28.20
N ILE A 400 -16.03 -20.04 26.97
CA ILE A 400 -16.17 -19.16 25.81
C ILE A 400 -17.63 -18.69 25.67
N SER A 401 -17.85 -17.49 25.14
CA SER A 401 -19.18 -16.86 25.17
C SER A 401 -20.30 -17.71 24.56
N ALA A 402 -20.00 -18.48 23.50
CA ALA A 402 -20.96 -19.37 22.86
C ALA A 402 -21.38 -20.58 23.71
N MET A 403 -20.60 -20.94 24.74
CA MET A 403 -20.84 -22.09 25.62
C MET A 403 -21.23 -21.67 27.04
N SER A 404 -21.46 -20.38 27.27
CA SER A 404 -21.79 -19.88 28.60
C SER A 404 -23.28 -20.06 28.90
N ASP A 405 -23.60 -20.55 30.11
CA ASP A 405 -24.97 -20.58 30.64
C ASP A 405 -25.47 -19.18 31.09
N LYS A 406 -24.67 -18.14 30.88
CA LYS A 406 -24.98 -16.75 31.22
C LYS A 406 -25.15 -15.93 29.95
N SER A 407 -25.98 -14.89 30.02
CA SER A 407 -26.08 -13.91 28.94
C SER A 407 -24.72 -13.23 28.72
N LYS A 408 -24.28 -13.16 27.46
CA LYS A 408 -22.99 -12.59 27.07
C LYS A 408 -23.20 -11.43 26.10
N LEU A 409 -22.44 -10.37 26.32
CA LEU A 409 -22.47 -9.18 25.47
C LEU A 409 -21.74 -9.44 24.16
N LEU A 410 -22.20 -8.78 23.09
CA LEU A 410 -21.73 -9.02 21.72
C LEU A 410 -20.20 -8.93 21.59
N TYR A 411 -19.57 -7.94 22.23
CA TYR A 411 -18.12 -7.75 22.14
C TYR A 411 -17.31 -8.93 22.69
N THR A 412 -17.88 -9.77 23.56
CA THR A 412 -17.17 -10.93 24.13
C THR A 412 -16.92 -12.05 23.10
N TYR A 413 -17.69 -12.06 22.01
CA TYR A 413 -17.54 -12.99 20.88
C TYR A 413 -16.41 -12.57 19.94
N PHE A 414 -16.02 -11.30 19.96
CA PHE A 414 -14.91 -10.78 19.17
C PHE A 414 -13.61 -10.91 19.96
N LYS A 415 -12.62 -11.56 19.37
CA LYS A 415 -11.27 -11.65 19.95
C LYS A 415 -10.38 -10.65 19.21
N GLN A 416 -9.59 -9.92 19.99
CA GLN A 416 -8.60 -9.00 19.41
C GLN A 416 -7.54 -9.81 18.69
N ASN A 417 -7.28 -9.45 17.43
CA ASN A 417 -6.16 -10.01 16.71
C ASN A 417 -4.87 -9.40 17.25
N PHE A 418 -3.81 -10.21 17.28
CA PHE A 418 -2.47 -9.76 17.61
C PHE A 418 -1.48 -10.31 16.59
N ALA A 419 -0.36 -9.62 16.44
CA ALA A 419 0.69 -10.01 15.52
C ALA A 419 1.66 -10.99 16.19
N GLN A 420 2.09 -12.02 15.45
CA GLN A 420 3.08 -12.98 15.93
C GLN A 420 3.95 -13.43 14.76
N VAL A 421 5.28 -13.34 14.92
CA VAL A 421 6.31 -13.69 13.93
C VAL A 421 6.31 -12.83 12.66
N THR A 422 5.18 -12.73 11.94
CA THR A 422 5.07 -12.05 10.63
C THR A 422 5.40 -10.55 10.70
N ASN A 423 4.93 -9.89 11.76
CA ASN A 423 5.22 -8.50 12.06
C ASN A 423 5.30 -8.30 13.60
N PRO A 424 6.11 -7.36 14.09
CA PRO A 424 6.22 -7.07 15.51
C PRO A 424 5.03 -6.20 15.99
N PRO A 425 4.60 -6.34 17.26
CA PRO A 425 3.79 -5.32 17.92
C PRO A 425 4.62 -4.06 18.20
N ILE A 426 3.94 -2.92 18.39
CA ILE A 426 4.54 -1.64 18.76
C ILE A 426 4.38 -1.44 20.27
N ASP A 427 5.35 -0.80 20.92
CA ASP A 427 5.25 -0.41 22.33
C ASP A 427 4.42 0.89 22.45
N PRO A 428 3.16 0.84 22.94
CA PRO A 428 2.28 2.01 22.93
C PRO A 428 2.70 3.09 23.93
N ILE A 429 3.67 2.81 24.82
CA ILE A 429 4.17 3.76 25.82
C ILE A 429 5.48 4.37 25.36
N ARG A 430 6.44 3.55 24.93
CA ARG A 430 7.79 4.02 24.54
C ARG A 430 7.83 4.58 23.13
N GLU A 431 6.94 4.11 22.26
CA GLU A 431 6.86 4.50 20.85
C GLU A 431 5.55 5.25 20.56
N GLU A 432 4.96 5.91 21.57
CA GLU A 432 3.70 6.68 21.43
C GLU A 432 3.75 7.70 20.27
N LEU A 433 4.92 8.31 20.03
CA LEU A 433 5.12 9.33 18.99
C LEU A 433 4.85 8.85 17.55
N VAL A 434 4.80 7.54 17.30
CA VAL A 434 4.50 6.99 15.96
C VAL A 434 3.04 6.56 15.82
N MET A 435 2.27 6.62 16.92
CA MET A 435 0.85 6.28 16.99
C MET A 435 -0.02 7.54 17.00
N SER A 436 -1.28 7.40 16.60
CA SER A 436 -2.25 8.50 16.61
C SER A 436 -3.67 7.97 16.67
N LEU A 437 -4.51 8.65 17.45
CA LEU A 437 -5.96 8.44 17.52
C LEU A 437 -6.76 9.58 16.87
N VAL A 438 -6.08 10.45 16.12
CA VAL A 438 -6.74 11.51 15.35
C VAL A 438 -7.74 10.89 14.39
N SER A 439 -8.99 11.33 14.51
CA SER A 439 -10.10 10.82 13.72
C SER A 439 -10.79 11.95 12.95
N PHE A 440 -11.17 11.66 11.71
CA PHE A 440 -11.84 12.61 10.83
C PHE A 440 -13.30 12.18 10.62
N ILE A 441 -14.22 13.10 10.91
CA ILE A 441 -15.66 12.90 10.77
C ILE A 441 -16.17 13.80 9.64
N GLY A 442 -16.77 13.18 8.62
CA GLY A 442 -17.31 13.88 7.46
C GLY A 442 -17.36 12.98 6.21
N PRO A 443 -17.86 13.52 5.08
CA PRO A 443 -17.82 12.79 3.82
C PRO A 443 -16.38 12.54 3.39
N ARG A 444 -16.10 11.31 2.92
CA ARG A 444 -14.79 11.02 2.33
C ARG A 444 -14.64 11.77 1.00
N PRO A 445 -13.55 12.53 0.79
CA PRO A 445 -13.41 13.36 -0.40
C PRO A 445 -13.01 12.54 -1.63
N ASN A 446 -13.15 13.11 -2.83
CA ASN A 446 -12.65 12.46 -4.05
C ASN A 446 -11.11 12.44 -3.99
N ILE A 447 -10.48 11.27 -4.13
CA ILE A 447 -9.04 11.14 -3.95
C ILE A 447 -8.21 11.88 -5.00
N PHE A 448 -8.76 12.23 -6.17
CA PHE A 448 -8.04 12.97 -7.22
C PHE A 448 -8.30 14.48 -7.23
N ASP A 449 -9.30 14.99 -6.49
CA ASP A 449 -9.68 16.42 -6.49
C ASP A 449 -9.08 17.19 -5.31
N LEU A 450 -7.76 17.40 -5.31
CA LEU A 450 -7.08 18.12 -4.22
C LEU A 450 -7.65 19.51 -3.97
N VAL A 451 -8.01 20.26 -5.03
CA VAL A 451 -8.45 21.66 -4.90
C VAL A 451 -9.91 21.74 -4.47
N GLY A 452 -10.82 20.95 -5.04
CA GLY A 452 -12.22 20.96 -4.62
C GLY A 452 -12.41 20.44 -3.20
N ASN A 453 -11.58 19.50 -2.77
CA ASN A 453 -11.57 19.01 -1.39
C ASN A 453 -11.20 20.11 -0.37
N SER A 454 -10.41 21.11 -0.76
CA SER A 454 -10.04 22.26 0.09
C SER A 454 -11.21 23.17 0.49
N ARG A 455 -12.43 22.86 0.03
CA ARG A 455 -13.66 23.59 0.37
C ARG A 455 -14.62 22.78 1.23
N ARG A 456 -14.34 21.48 1.44
CA ARG A 456 -15.21 20.58 2.19
C ARG A 456 -14.81 20.57 3.66
N LYS A 457 -15.72 21.02 4.52
CA LYS A 457 -15.48 21.01 5.97
C LYS A 457 -15.47 19.59 6.51
N ARG A 458 -14.60 19.35 7.49
CA ARG A 458 -14.48 18.10 8.24
C ARG A 458 -14.30 18.41 9.71
N LEU A 459 -14.86 17.56 10.57
CA LEU A 459 -14.62 17.61 12.00
C LEU A 459 -13.44 16.71 12.33
N GLU A 460 -12.49 17.22 13.10
CA GLU A 460 -11.39 16.45 13.66
C GLU A 460 -11.63 16.26 15.15
N VAL A 461 -11.35 15.05 15.64
CA VAL A 461 -11.38 14.70 17.05
C VAL A 461 -10.12 13.94 17.43
N ARG A 462 -9.62 14.17 18.64
CA ARG A 462 -8.52 13.40 19.25
C ARG A 462 -9.13 12.47 20.30
N GLN A 463 -9.02 11.17 20.08
CA GLN A 463 -9.56 10.17 21.02
C GLN A 463 -8.56 9.83 22.12
#